data_AF-A0A832NG56-F1
#
_entry.id   AF-A0A832NG56-F1
#
_cell.length_a   1.000
_cell.length_b   1.000
_cell.length_c   1.000
_cell.angle_alpha   90.00
_cell.angle_beta   90.00
_cell.angle_gamma   90.00
#
_symmetry.space_group_name_H-M   'P 1'
#
loop_
_entity.id
_entity.type
_entity.pdbx_description
1 polymer ?
#
loop_
_entity_poly.entity_id
_entity_poly.type
_entity_poly.pdbx_seq_one_letter_code
_entity_poly.pdbx_strand_id
1 'polypeptide(L)'
;MSKSIRIIEFTIIAYLIALLIDCIAYTYGFTTQLSTTIASAIAIIWGFARMWSITLATVICLHLRRVSVREWLKSVLGLSKRALVYYLISPLIV
;
A
#
# COMPACT_ATOMS: atom_id res chain seq x y z
N MET A 1 -17.47 -2.61 18.00
CA MET A 1 -17.37 -2.63 16.53
C MET A 1 -16.92 -4.01 16.05
N SER A 2 -17.77 -4.69 15.26
CA SER A 2 -17.52 -6.06 14.77
C SER A 2 -16.22 -6.13 13.95
N LYS A 3 -15.49 -7.26 14.04
CA LYS A 3 -14.26 -7.50 13.27
C LYS A 3 -14.50 -7.30 11.76
N SER A 4 -15.67 -7.70 11.26
CA SER A 4 -16.03 -7.61 9.84
C SER A 4 -16.07 -6.16 9.33
N ILE A 5 -16.58 -5.23 10.14
CA ILE A 5 -16.67 -3.81 9.76
C ILE A 5 -15.26 -3.21 9.57
N ARG A 6 -14.29 -3.65 10.39
CA ARG A 6 -12.92 -3.14 10.31
C ARG A 6 -12.21 -3.57 9.04
N ILE A 7 -12.48 -4.79 8.59
CA ILE A 7 -11.93 -5.33 7.35
C ILE A 7 -12.52 -4.55 6.17
N ILE A 8 -13.84 -4.34 6.16
CA ILE A 8 -14.52 -3.58 5.10
C ILE A 8 -13.97 -2.16 5.01
N GLU A 9 -13.82 -1.45 6.13
CA GLU A 9 -13.25 -0.11 6.16
C GLU A 9 -11.82 -0.06 5.61
N PHE A 10 -10.96 -0.99 6.02
CA PHE A 10 -9.60 -1.08 5.50
C PHE A 10 -9.61 -1.32 3.98
N THR A 11 -10.42 -2.26 3.52
CA THR A 11 -10.55 -2.58 2.10
C THR A 11 -10.99 -1.35 1.30
N ILE A 12 -12.02 -0.64 1.75
CA ILE A 12 -12.51 0.57 1.08
C ILE A 12 -11.41 1.63 1.00
N ILE A 13 -10.72 1.91 2.12
CA ILE A 13 -9.66 2.92 2.15
C ILE A 13 -8.50 2.53 1.21
N ALA A 14 -8.08 1.26 1.22
CA ALA A 14 -7.01 0.77 0.35
C ALA A 14 -7.36 0.91 -1.13
N TYR A 15 -8.57 0.50 -1.53
CA TYR A 15 -9.01 0.63 -2.93
C TYR A 15 -9.18 2.09 -3.36
N LEU A 16 -9.65 2.97 -2.48
CA LEU A 16 -9.76 4.41 -2.79
C LEU A 16 -8.40 5.06 -2.99
N ILE A 17 -7.41 4.72 -2.16
CA ILE A 17 -6.04 5.22 -2.32
C ILE A 17 -5.41 4.69 -3.61
N ALA A 18 -5.57 3.40 -3.90
CA ALA A 18 -5.07 2.81 -5.14
C ALA A 18 -5.72 3.46 -6.37
N LEU A 19 -7.04 3.69 -6.33
CA LEU A 19 -7.76 4.38 -7.39
C LEU A 19 -7.27 5.82 -7.58
N LEU A 20 -7.01 6.55 -6.50
CA LEU A 20 -6.47 7.91 -6.58
C LEU A 20 -5.09 7.93 -7.25
N ILE A 21 -4.21 6.99 -6.88
CA ILE A 21 -2.88 6.84 -7.48
C ILE A 21 -2.99 6.51 -8.97
N ASP A 22 -3.90 5.61 -9.34
CA ASP A 22 -4.17 5.28 -10.73
C ASP A 22 -4.67 6.50 -11.51
N CYS A 23 -5.65 7.23 -10.99
CA CYS A 23 -6.16 8.44 -11.64
C CYS A 23 -5.05 9.48 -11.87
N ILE A 24 -4.18 9.72 -10.89
CA ILE A 24 -3.06 10.66 -11.02
C ILE A 24 -2.09 10.17 -12.11
N ALA A 25 -1.70 8.90 -12.07
CA ALA A 25 -0.76 8.35 -13.04
C ALA A 25 -1.32 8.37 -14.48
N TYR A 26 -2.59 8.04 -14.66
CA TYR A 26 -3.23 8.10 -15.97
C TYR A 26 -3.41 9.55 -16.45
N THR A 27 -3.81 10.48 -15.59
CA THR A 27 -4.06 11.87 -15.99
C THR A 27 -2.78 12.61 -16.36
N TYR A 28 -1.71 12.42 -15.59
CA TYR A 28 -0.48 13.21 -15.70
C TYR A 28 0.72 12.43 -16.29
N GLY A 29 0.71 11.10 -16.20
CA GLY A 29 1.89 10.28 -16.50
C GLY A 29 1.82 9.53 -17.83
N PHE A 30 0.64 9.09 -18.28
CA PHE A 30 0.51 8.21 -19.46
C PHE A 30 -0.17 8.86 -20.68
N THR A 31 -0.63 10.11 -20.56
CA THR A 31 -1.42 10.81 -21.59
C THR A 31 -0.60 11.58 -22.62
N THR A 32 0.70 11.74 -22.41
CA THR A 32 1.58 12.49 -23.32
C THR A 32 2.40 11.54 -24.18
N GLN A 33 2.71 11.94 -25.42
CA GLN A 33 3.67 11.28 -26.32
C GLN A 33 5.08 11.37 -25.70
N LEU A 34 5.30 10.61 -24.63
CA LEU A 34 6.56 10.53 -23.92
C LEU A 34 7.49 9.56 -24.63
N SER A 35 8.79 9.84 -24.57
CA SER A 35 9.79 8.86 -24.98
C SER A 35 9.66 7.60 -24.13
N THR A 36 9.98 6.45 -24.72
CA THR A 36 9.86 5.12 -24.10
C THR A 36 10.58 5.04 -22.75
N THR A 37 11.72 5.72 -22.61
CA THR A 37 12.49 5.80 -21.37
C THR A 37 11.72 6.50 -20.26
N ILE A 38 11.09 7.65 -20.53
CA ILE A 38 10.35 8.40 -19.50
C ILE A 38 9.06 7.68 -19.12
N ALA A 39 8.36 7.09 -20.09
CA ALA A 39 7.19 6.27 -19.83
C ALA A 39 7.50 5.08 -18.92
N SER A 40 8.65 4.42 -19.12
CA SER A 40 9.09 3.31 -18.26
C SER A 40 9.38 3.76 -16.82
N ALA A 41 10.04 4.92 -16.63
CA ALA A 41 10.30 5.47 -15.31
C ALA A 41 9.00 5.82 -14.56
N ILE A 42 8.03 6.43 -15.25
CA ILE A 42 6.71 6.74 -14.70
C ILE A 42 5.97 5.46 -14.32
N ALA A 43 6.02 4.41 -15.15
CA ALA A 43 5.40 3.12 -14.86
C ALA A 43 5.99 2.45 -13.61
N ILE A 44 7.32 2.52 -13.41
CA ILE A 44 7.97 2.01 -12.20
C ILE A 44 7.51 2.79 -10.96
N ILE A 45 7.50 4.12 -11.03
CA ILE A 45 7.07 4.97 -9.90
C ILE A 45 5.59 4.73 -9.57
N TRP A 46 4.74 4.64 -10.58
CA TRP A 46 3.32 4.32 -10.42
C TRP A 46 3.13 2.94 -9.80
N GLY A 47 3.79 1.90 -10.32
CA GLY A 47 3.71 0.55 -9.76
C GLY A 47 4.15 0.50 -8.30
N PHE A 48 5.25 1.19 -7.98
CA PHE A 48 5.74 1.28 -6.60
C PHE A 48 4.73 2.03 -5.70
N ALA A 49 4.24 3.20 -6.11
CA ALA A 49 3.24 3.95 -5.36
C ALA A 49 1.97 3.10 -5.12
N ARG A 50 1.50 2.38 -6.14
CA ARG A 50 0.33 1.50 -6.05
C ARG A 50 0.55 0.35 -5.07
N MET A 51 1.73 -0.27 -5.02
CA MET A 51 2.03 -1.30 -4.01
C MET A 51 1.99 -0.75 -2.58
N TRP A 52 2.50 0.47 -2.38
CA TRP A 52 2.53 1.12 -1.06
C TRP A 52 1.17 1.68 -0.60
N SER A 53 0.16 1.68 -1.46
CA SER A 53 -1.21 2.10 -1.11
C SER A 53 -1.79 1.31 0.07
N ILE A 54 -1.50 0.01 0.13
CA ILE A 54 -1.96 -0.89 1.20
C ILE A 54 -1.33 -0.48 2.53
N THR A 55 -0.03 -0.21 2.52
CA THR A 55 0.71 0.25 3.71
C THR A 55 0.15 1.59 4.20
N LEU A 56 -0.12 2.52 3.29
CA LEU A 56 -0.73 3.81 3.63
C LEU A 56 -2.14 3.63 4.22
N ALA A 57 -2.96 2.76 3.64
CA ALA A 57 -4.27 2.42 4.17
C ALA A 57 -4.19 1.83 5.58
N THR A 58 -3.22 0.94 5.84
CA THR A 58 -2.98 0.40 7.18
C THR A 58 -2.65 1.53 8.17
N VAL A 59 -1.76 2.46 7.81
CA VAL A 59 -1.40 3.60 8.66
C VAL A 59 -2.61 4.50 8.94
N ILE A 60 -3.42 4.80 7.92
CA ILE A 60 -4.65 5.60 8.06
C ILE A 60 -5.65 4.90 8.99
N CYS A 61 -5.89 3.60 8.79
CA CYS A 61 -6.78 2.83 9.66
C CYS A 61 -6.29 2.76 11.11
N LEU A 62 -4.97 2.62 11.33
CA LEU A 62 -4.39 2.65 12.67
C LEU A 62 -4.58 4.03 13.32
N HIS A 63 -4.35 5.09 12.57
CA HIS A 63 -4.52 6.47 13.04
C HIS A 63 -5.98 6.77 13.39
N LEU A 64 -6.93 6.41 12.52
CA LEU A 64 -8.38 6.56 12.77
C LEU A 64 -8.83 5.82 14.04
N ARG A 65 -8.18 4.71 14.37
CA ARG A 65 -8.47 3.93 15.58
C ARG A 65 -7.66 4.34 16.80
N ARG A 66 -6.85 5.40 16.71
CA ARG A 66 -5.93 5.87 17.76
C ARG A 66 -4.99 4.77 18.28
N VAL A 67 -4.68 3.79 17.43
CA VAL A 67 -3.71 2.75 17.74
C VAL A 67 -2.34 3.27 17.33
N SER A 68 -1.37 3.26 18.25
CA SER A 68 -0.03 3.71 17.89
C SER A 68 0.59 2.72 16.90
N VAL A 69 1.11 3.26 15.79
CA VAL A 69 1.76 2.44 14.73
C VAL A 69 2.90 1.61 15.32
N ARG A 70 3.62 2.16 16.31
CA ARG A 70 4.72 1.49 17.00
C ARG A 70 4.26 0.31 17.85
N GLU A 71 3.18 0.43 18.62
CA GLU A 71 2.65 -0.70 19.41
C GLU A 71 2.04 -1.76 18.51
N TRP A 72 1.32 -1.36 17.45
CA TRP A 72 0.82 -2.30 16.45
C TRP A 72 1.97 -3.03 15.76
N LEU A 73 2.99 -2.31 15.29
CA LEU A 73 4.15 -2.93 14.64
C LEU A 73 4.91 -3.85 15.61
N LYS A 74 5.03 -3.49 16.89
CA LYS A 74 5.57 -4.39 17.92
C LYS A 74 4.70 -5.63 18.11
N SER A 75 3.37 -5.50 18.07
CA SER A 75 2.46 -6.66 18.16
C SER A 75 2.58 -7.58 16.95
N VAL A 76 2.82 -7.01 15.76
CA VAL A 76 3.03 -7.77 14.51
C VAL A 76 4.43 -8.38 14.48
N LEU A 77 5.48 -7.65 14.86
CA LEU A 77 6.87 -8.15 14.96
C LEU A 77 7.06 -9.13 16.13
N GLY A 78 6.14 -9.11 17.10
CA GLY A 78 6.01 -10.14 18.12
C GLY A 78 5.57 -11.49 17.55
N LEU A 79 4.96 -11.53 16.35
CA LEU A 79 4.87 -12.75 15.54
C LEU A 79 6.28 -13.04 15.02
N SER A 80 6.82 -14.20 15.44
CA SER A 80 8.22 -14.62 15.33
C SER A 80 9.03 -13.99 14.18
N LYS A 81 10.31 -13.67 14.43
CA LYS A 81 11.26 -13.18 13.41
C LYS A 81 11.19 -13.93 12.06
N ARG A 82 10.82 -15.23 12.06
CA ARG A 82 10.60 -16.03 10.85
C ARG A 82 9.45 -15.50 9.98
N ALA A 83 8.33 -15.09 10.56
CA ALA A 83 7.19 -14.54 9.82
C ALA A 83 7.55 -13.23 9.11
N LEU A 84 8.35 -12.37 9.76
CA LEU A 84 8.86 -11.15 9.15
C LEU A 84 9.79 -11.43 7.97
N VAL A 85 10.68 -12.42 8.11
CA VAL A 85 11.57 -12.87 7.05
C VAL A 85 10.77 -13.39 5.86
N TYR A 86 9.77 -14.24 6.08
CA TYR A 86 8.91 -14.72 4.99
C TYR A 86 8.11 -13.59 4.33
N TYR A 87 7.62 -12.61 5.09
CA TYR A 87 6.93 -11.45 4.54
C TYR A 87 7.85 -10.58 3.66
N LEU A 88 9.10 -10.36 4.08
CA LEU A 88 10.09 -9.58 3.32
C LEU A 88 10.64 -10.32 2.11
N ILE A 89 10.68 -11.65 2.14
CA ILE A 89 11.11 -12.49 1.02
C ILE A 89 9.97 -12.76 0.04
N SER A 90 8.70 -12.65 0.46
CA SER A 90 7.54 -12.85 -0.41
C SER A 90 7.58 -12.06 -1.73
N PRO A 91 8.05 -10.80 -1.80
CA PRO A 91 8.17 -10.06 -3.05
C PRO A 91 9.35 -10.50 -3.95
N LEU A 92 10.30 -11.30 -3.42
CA LEU A 92 11.44 -11.85 -4.17
C LEU A 92 11.15 -13.24 -4.77
N ILE A 93 10.07 -13.89 -4.32
CA ILE A 93 9.65 -15.23 -4.79
C ILE A 93 8.64 -15.11 -5.96
N VAL A 94 8.07 -13.93 -6.19
CA VAL A 94 7.11 -13.65 -7.28
C VAL A 94 7.81 -12.98 -8.45
#